data_AF-A0A956DR42-F1
#
_entry.id   AF-A0A956DR42-F1
#
_cell.length_a   1.000
_cell.length_b   1.000
_cell.length_c   1.000
_cell.angle_alpha   90.00
_cell.angle_beta   90.00
_cell.angle_gamma   90.00
#
_symmetry.space_group_name_H-M   'P 1'
#
loop_
_entity.id
_entity.type
_entity.pdbx_description
1 polymer ?
#
loop_
_entity_poly.entity_id
_entity_poly.type
_entity_poly.pdbx_seq_one_letter_code
_entity_poly.pdbx_strand_id
1 'polypeptide(L)'
;EVIEQSPSETQISLWEGGVLEMLERALVAEGLNPEDKRKLEPIVAARREIGKIDTQIDGLRRREETLNRRISQHRRNLERLEEMKGLEADRMRRERARMLEQFTQEGDELAREILKLEETREQKVILLEDQLEQLSIEPTKKP
;
A
#
# COMPACT_ATOMS: atom_id res chain seq x y z
N GLU A 1 -28.07 -36.67 -27.00
CA GLU A 1 -28.28 -35.64 -25.97
C GLU A 1 -27.04 -34.76 -26.00
N VAL A 2 -27.16 -33.56 -26.58
CA VAL A 2 -26.04 -32.62 -26.73
C VAL A 2 -26.06 -31.76 -25.48
N ILE A 3 -25.10 -31.98 -24.58
CA ILE A 3 -24.88 -31.09 -23.45
C ILE A 3 -24.13 -29.89 -24.02
N GLU A 4 -24.85 -28.82 -24.36
CA GLU A 4 -24.23 -27.51 -24.59
C GLU A 4 -23.57 -27.07 -23.28
N GLN A 5 -22.25 -27.23 -23.19
CA GLN A 5 -21.47 -26.59 -22.14
C GLN A 5 -21.31 -25.12 -22.53
N SER A 6 -22.13 -24.26 -21.94
CA SER A 6 -21.89 -22.82 -21.95
C SER A 6 -20.52 -22.56 -21.31
N PRO A 7 -19.60 -21.85 -21.98
CA PRO A 7 -18.34 -21.44 -21.36
C PRO A 7 -18.69 -20.63 -20.12
N SER A 8 -18.27 -21.11 -18.95
CA SER A 8 -18.48 -20.38 -17.70
C SER A 8 -17.43 -19.26 -17.64
N GLU A 9 -17.81 -18.04 -18.00
CA GLU A 9 -16.96 -16.87 -17.79
C GLU A 9 -16.83 -16.63 -16.27
N THR A 10 -15.62 -16.79 -15.74
CA THR A 10 -15.32 -16.50 -14.34
C THR A 10 -14.60 -15.16 -14.29
N GLN A 11 -15.28 -14.11 -13.82
CA GLN A 11 -14.65 -12.82 -13.54
C GLN A 11 -14.03 -12.85 -12.14
N ILE A 12 -12.72 -12.67 -12.06
CA ILE A 12 -11.98 -12.61 -10.79
C ILE A 12 -11.38 -11.20 -10.67
N SER A 13 -11.70 -10.50 -9.59
CA SER A 13 -11.06 -9.21 -9.30
C SER A 13 -9.65 -9.43 -8.76
N LEU A 14 -8.63 -8.88 -9.43
CA LEU A 14 -7.22 -9.02 -9.02
C LEU A 14 -6.91 -8.36 -7.66
N TRP A 15 -7.84 -7.55 -7.17
CA TRP A 15 -7.72 -6.75 -5.95
C TRP A 15 -8.29 -7.45 -4.72
N GLU A 16 -9.04 -8.53 -4.90
CA GLU A 16 -9.61 -9.30 -3.79
C GLU A 16 -8.51 -10.02 -2.98
N GLY A 17 -8.74 -10.11 -1.67
CA GLY A 17 -7.84 -10.83 -0.78
C GLY A 17 -7.75 -12.31 -1.15
N GLY A 18 -6.54 -12.85 -1.21
CA GLY A 18 -6.29 -14.25 -1.58
C GLY A 18 -6.04 -14.49 -3.08
N VAL A 19 -6.31 -13.51 -3.95
CA VAL A 19 -6.13 -13.67 -5.41
C VAL A 19 -4.66 -13.73 -5.78
N LEU A 20 -3.78 -12.96 -5.12
CA LEU A 20 -2.35 -13.06 -5.35
C LEU A 20 -1.84 -14.47 -5.04
N GLU A 21 -2.19 -15.02 -3.88
CA GLU A 21 -1.79 -16.38 -3.48
C GLU A 21 -2.33 -17.44 -4.44
N MET A 22 -3.55 -17.24 -4.97
CA MET A 22 -4.13 -18.11 -5.99
C MET A 22 -3.34 -18.05 -7.30
N LEU A 23 -2.99 -16.86 -7.79
CA LEU A 23 -2.23 -16.69 -9.03
C LEU A 23 -0.80 -17.24 -8.90
N GLU A 24 -0.17 -17.06 -7.74
CA GLU A 24 1.12 -17.66 -7.43
C GLU A 24 1.07 -19.19 -7.46
N ARG A 25 0.01 -19.79 -6.91
CA ARG A 25 -0.25 -21.24 -6.99
C ARG A 25 -0.49 -21.69 -8.42
N ALA A 26 -1.20 -20.91 -9.23
CA ALA A 26 -1.45 -21.22 -10.63
C ALA A 26 -0.15 -21.28 -11.46
N LEU A 27 0.82 -20.39 -11.18
CA LEU A 27 2.13 -20.38 -11.85
C LEU A 27 2.94 -21.66 -11.58
N VAL A 28 2.86 -22.21 -10.37
CA VAL A 28 3.60 -23.44 -10.00
C VAL A 28 2.83 -24.72 -10.33
N ALA A 29 1.53 -24.64 -10.60
CA ALA A 29 0.71 -25.80 -10.95
C ALA A 29 1.07 -26.36 -12.34
N GLU A 30 0.90 -27.67 -12.52
CA GLU A 30 1.15 -28.36 -13.81
C GLU A 30 0.05 -28.11 -14.85
N GLY A 31 -1.10 -27.56 -14.45
CA GLY A 31 -2.27 -27.37 -15.31
C GLY A 31 -2.24 -26.16 -16.24
N LEU A 32 -1.24 -25.27 -16.11
CA LEU A 32 -1.09 -24.10 -16.98
C LEU A 32 -0.02 -24.38 -18.04
N ASN A 33 -0.32 -24.11 -19.31
CA ASN A 33 0.69 -24.27 -20.37
C ASN A 33 1.82 -23.20 -20.21
N PRO A 34 3.02 -23.44 -20.78
CA PRO A 34 4.14 -22.52 -20.61
C PRO A 34 3.92 -21.11 -21.18
N GLU A 35 3.05 -20.96 -22.18
CA GLU A 35 2.76 -19.67 -22.79
C GLU A 35 1.92 -18.79 -21.85
N ASP A 36 0.88 -19.36 -21.25
CA ASP A 36 0.01 -18.68 -20.29
C ASP A 36 0.75 -18.37 -18.99
N LYS A 37 1.71 -19.22 -18.58
CA LYS A 37 2.61 -18.89 -17.46
C LYS A 37 3.42 -17.64 -17.74
N ARG A 38 4.00 -17.52 -18.94
CA ARG A 38 4.76 -16.32 -19.34
C ARG A 38 3.91 -15.06 -19.39
N LYS A 39 2.62 -15.17 -19.72
CA LYS A 39 1.67 -14.05 -19.67
C LYS A 39 1.31 -13.67 -18.23
N LEU A 40 1.16 -14.66 -17.35
CA LEU A 40 0.72 -14.45 -15.97
C LEU A 40 1.85 -14.00 -15.02
N GLU A 41 3.10 -14.40 -15.27
CA GLU A 41 4.28 -14.00 -14.50
C GLU A 41 4.41 -12.48 -14.27
N PRO A 42 4.36 -11.61 -15.30
CA PRO A 42 4.47 -10.16 -15.12
C PRO A 42 3.32 -9.58 -14.28
N ILE A 43 2.10 -10.12 -14.39
CA ILE A 43 0.94 -9.70 -13.60
C ILE A 43 1.14 -10.00 -12.12
N VAL A 44 1.60 -11.22 -11.80
CA VAL A 44 1.90 -11.60 -10.41
C VAL A 44 3.04 -10.76 -9.84
N ALA A 45 4.07 -10.48 -10.63
CA ALA A 45 5.17 -9.62 -10.24
C ALA A 45 4.68 -8.19 -9.92
N ALA A 46 3.89 -7.59 -10.82
CA ALA A 46 3.31 -6.26 -10.62
C ALA A 46 2.43 -6.19 -9.37
N ARG A 47 1.56 -7.20 -9.15
CA ARG A 47 0.70 -7.25 -7.97
C ARG A 47 1.48 -7.36 -6.65
N ARG A 48 2.58 -8.11 -6.63
CA ARG A 48 3.51 -8.19 -5.49
C ARG A 48 4.16 -6.84 -5.21
N GLU A 49 4.62 -6.14 -6.25
CA GLU A 49 5.23 -4.82 -6.09
C GLU A 49 4.24 -3.81 -5.51
N ILE A 50 3.00 -3.79 -6.01
CA ILE A 50 1.93 -2.95 -5.45
C ILE A 50 1.70 -3.30 -3.98
N GLY A 51 1.61 -4.59 -3.63
CA GLY A 51 1.42 -5.01 -2.23
C GLY A 51 2.57 -4.60 -1.29
N LYS A 52 3.81 -4.54 -1.79
CA LYS A 52 4.95 -4.01 -1.03
C LYS A 52 4.79 -2.51 -0.78
N ILE A 53 4.36 -1.75 -1.78
CA ILE A 53 4.11 -0.31 -1.66
C ILE A 53 2.96 -0.06 -0.67
N ASP A 54 1.87 -0.83 -0.74
CA ASP A 54 0.75 -0.76 0.22
C ASP A 54 1.25 -0.94 1.66
N THR A 55 2.10 -1.96 1.88
CA THR A 55 2.69 -2.23 3.20
C THR A 55 3.58 -1.07 3.69
N GLN A 56 4.32 -0.43 2.78
CA GLN A 56 5.15 0.73 3.11
C GLN A 56 4.30 1.94 3.49
N ILE A 57 3.27 2.26 2.69
CA ILE A 57 2.32 3.35 2.97
C ILE A 57 1.66 3.15 4.34
N ASP A 58 1.17 1.94 4.62
CA ASP A 58 0.58 1.61 5.92
C ASP A 58 1.55 1.81 7.09
N GLY A 59 2.81 1.43 6.90
CA GLY A 59 3.87 1.66 7.87
C GLY A 59 4.10 3.15 8.15
N LEU A 60 4.15 3.98 7.10
CA LEU A 60 4.32 5.42 7.20
C LEU A 60 3.11 6.10 7.86
N ARG A 61 1.88 5.73 7.48
CA ARG A 61 0.65 6.26 8.08
C ARG A 61 0.56 5.98 9.57
N ARG A 62 0.99 4.79 10.03
CA ARG A 62 1.08 4.48 11.47
C ARG A 62 2.11 5.35 12.20
N ARG A 63 3.22 5.69 11.55
CA ARG A 63 4.23 6.61 12.10
C ARG A 63 3.66 8.03 12.18
N GLU A 64 3.01 8.50 11.14
CA GLU A 64 2.32 9.79 11.10
C GLU A 64 1.29 9.91 12.23
N GLU A 65 0.46 8.88 12.44
CA GLU A 65 -0.51 8.87 13.53
C GLU A 65 0.16 8.97 14.92
N THR A 66 1.27 8.26 15.09
CA THR A 66 2.07 8.32 16.32
C THR A 66 2.68 9.70 16.53
N LEU A 67 3.19 10.32 15.47
CA LEU A 67 3.76 11.66 15.48
C LEU A 67 2.69 12.71 15.84
N ASN A 68 1.50 12.61 15.23
CA ASN A 68 0.36 13.49 15.53
C ASN A 68 -0.09 13.40 16.99
N ARG A 69 -0.08 12.19 17.57
CA ARG A 69 -0.32 11.99 19.01
C ARG A 69 0.71 12.71 19.87
N ARG A 70 2.00 12.63 19.51
CA ARG A 70 3.10 13.33 20.21
C ARG A 70 2.98 14.85 20.10
N ILE A 71 2.71 15.38 18.90
CA ILE A 71 2.49 16.81 18.67
C ILE A 71 1.36 17.33 19.57
N SER A 72 0.24 16.61 19.61
CA SER A 72 -0.91 16.98 20.43
C SER A 72 -0.59 16.97 21.93
N GLN A 73 0.20 16.00 22.39
CA GLN A 73 0.67 15.97 23.78
C GLN A 73 1.60 17.14 24.10
N HIS A 74 2.52 17.48 23.19
CA HIS A 74 3.44 18.61 23.37
C HIS A 74 2.71 19.96 23.40
N ARG A 75 1.68 20.15 22.55
CA ARG A 75 0.83 21.35 22.57
C ARG A 75 0.11 21.51 23.92
N ARG A 76 -0.56 20.45 24.40
CA ARG A 76 -1.21 20.47 25.73
C ARG A 76 -0.23 20.74 26.87
N ASN A 77 1.00 20.24 26.77
CA ASN A 77 2.03 20.51 27.77
C ASN A 77 2.49 21.98 27.73
N LEU A 78 2.61 22.58 26.54
CA LEU A 78 2.91 24.00 26.40
C LEU A 78 1.84 24.88 27.03
N GLU A 79 0.56 24.60 26.74
CA GLU A 79 -0.58 25.31 27.34
C GLU A 79 -0.51 25.29 28.88
N ARG A 80 -0.18 24.13 29.47
CA ARG A 80 0.00 24.03 30.93
C ARG A 80 1.19 24.84 31.43
N LEU A 81 2.27 24.87 30.65
CA LEU A 81 3.48 25.60 31.01
C LEU A 81 3.28 27.11 30.90
N GLU A 82 2.39 27.64 30.05
CA GLU A 82 2.19 29.08 29.88
C GLU A 82 1.87 29.81 31.19
N GLU A 83 1.04 29.21 32.04
CA GLU A 83 0.66 29.76 33.35
C GLU A 83 1.77 29.63 34.42
N MET A 84 2.81 28.83 34.15
CA MET A 84 3.88 28.56 35.10
C MET A 84 4.99 29.61 35.00
N LYS A 85 5.36 30.18 36.15
CA LYS A 85 6.42 31.18 36.28
C LYS A 85 7.75 30.53 36.66
N GLY A 86 8.86 31.13 36.23
CA GLY A 86 10.22 30.75 36.62
C GLY A 86 11.09 30.24 35.48
N LEU A 87 12.41 30.26 35.71
CA LEU A 87 13.44 29.95 34.70
C LEU A 87 13.33 28.53 34.13
N GLU A 88 12.90 27.56 34.94
CA GLU A 88 12.72 26.18 34.49
C GLU A 88 11.51 26.06 33.56
N ALA A 89 10.40 26.73 33.86
CA ALA A 89 9.24 26.77 32.97
C ALA A 89 9.58 27.45 31.63
N ASP A 90 10.36 28.54 31.66
CA ASP A 90 10.89 29.20 30.44
C ASP A 90 11.78 28.28 29.60
N ARG A 91 12.61 27.46 30.26
CA ARG A 91 13.45 26.47 29.58
C ARG A 91 12.58 25.40 28.94
N MET A 92 11.65 24.81 29.69
CA MET A 92 10.75 23.78 29.20
C MET A 92 9.90 24.27 28.02
N ARG A 93 9.38 25.50 28.05
CA ARG A 93 8.65 26.09 26.92
C ARG A 93 9.50 26.14 25.65
N ARG A 94 10.74 26.62 25.75
CA ARG A 94 11.66 26.70 24.60
C ARG A 94 12.02 25.32 24.04
N GLU A 95 12.31 24.36 24.92
CA GLU A 95 12.59 22.99 24.49
C GLU A 95 11.39 22.35 23.78
N ARG A 96 10.18 22.53 24.32
CA ARG A 96 8.96 21.97 23.73
C ARG A 96 8.59 22.64 22.40
N ALA A 97 8.79 23.96 22.28
CA ALA A 97 8.60 24.68 21.02
C ALA A 97 9.53 24.14 19.92
N ARG A 98 10.83 23.95 20.23
CA ARG A 98 11.79 23.34 19.29
C ARG A 98 11.38 21.92 18.88
N MET A 99 10.90 21.10 19.84
CA MET A 99 10.42 19.76 19.51
C MET A 99 9.20 19.79 18.59
N LEU A 100 8.29 20.76 18.74
CA LEU A 100 7.14 20.91 17.85
C LEU A 100 7.57 21.30 16.42
N GLU A 101 8.56 22.18 16.28
CA GLU A 101 9.14 22.51 14.97
C GLU A 101 9.73 21.27 14.30
N GLN A 102 10.50 20.47 15.04
CA GLN A 102 11.06 19.21 14.54
C GLN A 102 9.98 18.21 14.11
N PHE A 103 8.94 18.01 14.93
CA PHE A 103 7.84 17.13 14.56
C PHE A 103 7.04 17.61 13.36
N THR A 104 6.95 18.93 13.16
CA THR A 104 6.28 19.50 11.98
C THR A 104 7.09 19.17 10.72
N GLN A 105 8.42 19.33 10.77
CA GLN A 105 9.31 18.96 9.67
C GLN A 105 9.25 17.46 9.36
N GLU A 106 9.30 16.61 10.38
CA GLU A 106 9.18 15.15 10.23
C GLU A 106 7.82 14.77 9.63
N GLY A 107 6.74 15.45 10.03
CA GLY A 107 5.40 15.26 9.47
C GLY A 107 5.35 15.60 7.97
N ASP A 108 5.94 16.72 7.57
CA ASP A 108 6.02 17.12 6.16
C ASP A 108 6.83 16.12 5.32
N GLU A 109 7.92 15.59 5.87
CA GLU A 109 8.74 14.56 5.22
C GLU A 109 7.95 13.26 5.01
N LEU A 110 7.26 12.78 6.06
CA LEU A 110 6.40 11.59 5.98
C LEU A 110 5.29 11.79 4.94
N ALA A 111 4.64 12.94 4.92
CA ALA A 111 3.57 13.24 3.96
C ALA A 111 4.07 13.20 2.51
N ARG A 112 5.26 13.78 2.24
CA ARG A 112 5.88 13.74 0.91
C ARG A 112 6.25 12.32 0.50
N GLU A 113 6.75 11.51 1.41
CA GLU A 113 7.11 10.12 1.14
C GLU A 113 5.86 9.28 0.83
N ILE A 114 4.79 9.45 1.60
CA ILE A 114 3.50 8.80 1.35
C ILE A 114 2.96 9.17 -0.03
N LEU A 115 2.90 10.46 -0.37
CA LEU A 115 2.39 10.92 -1.67
C LEU A 115 3.18 10.34 -2.84
N LYS A 116 4.52 10.28 -2.73
CA LYS A 116 5.38 9.70 -3.77
C LYS A 116 5.10 8.20 -3.96
N LEU A 117 4.91 7.48 -2.86
CA LEU A 117 4.57 6.05 -2.91
C LEU A 117 3.16 5.83 -3.48
N GLU A 118 2.19 6.66 -3.12
CA GLU A 118 0.83 6.63 -3.65
C GLU A 118 0.83 6.89 -5.17
N GLU A 119 1.57 7.88 -5.64
CA GLU A 119 1.72 8.15 -7.09
C GLU A 119 2.35 6.94 -7.81
N THR A 120 3.41 6.36 -7.23
CA THR A 120 4.07 5.17 -7.79
C THR A 120 3.12 3.97 -7.81
N ARG A 121 2.32 3.80 -6.76
CA ARG A 121 1.31 2.76 -6.65
C ARG A 121 0.26 2.92 -7.74
N GLU A 122 -0.29 4.12 -7.92
CA GLU A 122 -1.31 4.42 -8.94
C GLU A 122 -0.78 4.13 -10.35
N GLN A 123 0.44 4.59 -10.67
CA GLN A 123 1.06 4.29 -11.95
C GLN A 123 1.17 2.78 -12.20
N LYS A 124 1.57 2.00 -11.19
CA LYS A 124 1.66 0.53 -11.30
C LYS A 124 0.29 -0.13 -11.43
N VAL A 125 -0.71 0.38 -10.74
CA VAL A 125 -2.10 -0.09 -10.84
C VAL A 125 -2.61 0.10 -12.26
N ILE A 126 -2.45 1.30 -12.84
CA ILE A 126 -2.87 1.59 -14.22
C ILE A 126 -2.18 0.65 -15.20
N LEU A 127 -0.86 0.51 -15.11
CA LEU A 127 -0.10 -0.40 -16.00
C LEU A 127 -0.54 -1.86 -15.86
N LEU A 128 -0.93 -2.27 -14.65
CA LEU A 128 -1.44 -3.62 -14.41
C LEU A 128 -2.86 -3.79 -14.98
N GLU A 129 -3.73 -2.79 -14.85
CA GLU A 129 -5.06 -2.81 -15.46
C GLU A 129 -4.96 -2.91 -16.99
N ASP A 130 -4.07 -2.12 -17.62
CA ASP A 130 -3.80 -2.20 -19.05
C ASP A 130 -3.33 -3.60 -19.49
N GLN A 131 -2.50 -4.26 -18.66
CA GLN A 131 -2.04 -5.64 -18.92
C GLN A 131 -3.18 -6.66 -18.78
N LEU A 132 -4.07 -6.46 -17.82
CA LEU A 132 -5.20 -7.35 -17.60
C LEU A 132 -6.25 -7.26 -18.70
N GLU A 133 -6.48 -6.07 -19.26
CA GLU A 133 -7.36 -5.88 -20.41
C GLU A 133 -6.88 -6.66 -21.65
N GLN A 134 -5.56 -6.84 -21.78
CA GLN A 134 -4.95 -7.58 -22.88
C GLN A 134 -4.78 -9.08 -22.57
N LEU A 135 -5.03 -9.51 -21.33
CA LEU A 135 -4.82 -10.88 -20.90
C LEU A 135 -5.96 -11.78 -21.39
N SER A 136 -5.61 -12.74 -22.23
CA SER A 136 -6.46 -13.88 -22.53
C SER A 136 -5.72 -15.17 -22.17
N ILE A 137 -6.35 -15.98 -21.32
CA ILE A 137 -5.88 -17.32 -20.92
C ILE A 137 -6.95 -18.31 -21.35
N GLU A 138 -6.61 -19.19 -22.29
CA GLU A 138 -7.52 -20.22 -22.74
C GLU A 138 -7.33 -21.51 -21.91
N PRO A 139 -8.41 -22.15 -21.44
CA PRO A 139 -8.27 -23.44 -20.78
C PRO A 139 -7.73 -24.47 -21.77
N THR A 140 -6.67 -25.18 -21.38
CA THR A 140 -6.14 -26.28 -22.18
C THR A 140 -7.25 -27.32 -22.39
N LYS A 141 -7.68 -27.54 -23.63
CA LYS A 141 -8.56 -28.67 -23.98
C LYS A 141 -7.89 -29.95 -23.49
N LYS A 142 -8.48 -30.62 -22.49
CA LYS A 142 -8.10 -31.99 -22.16
C LYS A 142 -8.38 -32.86 -23.41
N PRO A 143 -7.44 -33.74 -23.82
CA PRO A 143 -7.72 -34.74 -24.84
C PRO A 143 -8.81 -35.70 -24.40
#